data_AF-A0A7J7KM79-F1
#
_entry.id   AF-A0A7J7KM79-F1
#
_cell.length_a   1.000
_cell.length_b   1.000
_cell.length_c   1.000
_cell.angle_alpha   90.00
_cell.angle_beta   90.00
_cell.angle_gamma   90.00
#
_symmetry.space_group_name_H-M   'P 1'
#
loop_
_entity.id
_entity.type
_entity.pdbx_description
1 polymer ?
#
loop_
_entity_poly.entity_id
_entity_poly.type
_entity_poly.pdbx_seq_one_letter_code
_entity_poly.pdbx_strand_id
1 'polypeptide(L)'
;MKVGAYHNIPYSKWFSNCFADVLPETTFVRVWDKVMSGSTMVLVYIAVFTIIINRRPILVMKTTSKILEIFTQIKTDTADEIVRRGIELWQRNGGKLTPSNMRASPAVGTDRSPTPTLFYSSNA
;
A
#
# COMPACT_ATOMS: atom_id res chain seq x y z
N MET A 1 14.42 13.28 19.92
CA MET A 1 13.08 12.83 20.34
C MET A 1 13.16 12.54 21.83
N LYS A 2 12.34 13.18 22.68
CA LYS A 2 12.35 12.87 24.13
C LYS A 2 11.92 11.41 24.29
N VAL A 3 12.74 10.59 24.97
CA VAL A 3 12.58 9.14 25.09
C VAL A 3 11.21 8.73 25.68
N GLY A 4 10.55 9.61 26.44
CA GLY A 4 9.20 9.37 26.98
C GLY A 4 8.02 9.60 26.01
N ALA A 5 8.23 10.15 24.81
CA ALA A 5 7.13 10.41 23.87
C ALA A 5 6.65 9.13 23.17
N TYR A 6 7.51 8.13 23.00
CA TYR A 6 7.16 6.84 22.37
C TYR A 6 6.13 6.06 23.19
N HIS A 7 6.21 6.09 24.52
CA HIS A 7 5.24 5.45 25.41
C HIS A 7 3.84 6.03 25.30
N ASN A 8 3.71 7.26 24.80
CA ASN A 8 2.45 7.96 24.69
C ASN A 8 1.82 7.81 23.29
N ILE A 9 2.40 7.05 22.36
CA ILE A 9 1.77 6.86 21.05
C ILE A 9 0.42 6.15 21.24
N PRO A 10 -0.68 6.65 20.65
CA PRO A 10 -2.01 6.10 20.86
C PRO A 10 -2.24 4.82 20.03
N TYR A 11 -1.46 3.77 20.33
CA TYR A 11 -1.50 2.48 19.62
C TYR A 11 -2.91 1.88 19.60
N SER A 12 -3.65 1.99 20.71
CA SER A 12 -5.04 1.52 20.76
C SER A 12 -5.94 2.27 19.78
N LYS A 13 -5.83 3.60 19.62
CA LYS A 13 -6.64 4.32 18.62
C LYS A 13 -6.29 3.91 17.18
N TRP A 14 -5.02 3.64 16.92
CA TRP A 14 -4.55 3.29 15.57
C TRP A 14 -4.98 1.88 15.16
N PHE A 15 -4.82 0.91 16.05
CA PHE A 15 -5.03 -0.50 15.72
C PHE A 15 -6.37 -1.07 16.21
N SER A 16 -6.98 -0.54 17.27
CA SER A 16 -8.31 -0.98 17.72
C SER A 16 -9.42 -0.39 16.85
N ASN A 17 -9.29 0.86 16.41
CA ASN A 17 -10.27 1.53 15.54
C ASN A 17 -9.80 1.58 14.07
N CYS A 18 -8.69 0.92 13.72
CA CYS A 18 -8.11 0.93 12.36
C CYS A 18 -7.99 2.35 11.75
N PHE A 19 -7.60 3.34 12.57
CA PHE A 19 -7.52 4.77 12.21
C PHE A 19 -8.86 5.49 11.88
N ALA A 20 -10.03 4.92 12.21
CA ALA A 20 -11.33 5.52 11.91
C ALA A 20 -11.52 6.94 12.48
N ASP A 21 -11.06 7.20 13.70
CA ASP A 21 -11.19 8.51 14.34
C ASP A 21 -9.97 9.42 14.16
N VAL A 22 -8.97 8.95 13.40
CA VAL A 22 -7.64 9.59 13.30
C VAL A 22 -7.40 10.13 11.89
N LEU A 23 -7.86 9.41 10.88
CA LEU A 23 -7.80 9.82 9.47
C LEU A 23 -9.11 10.47 9.04
N PRO A 24 -9.06 11.51 8.19
CA PRO A 24 -10.24 11.99 7.49
C PRO A 24 -10.90 10.88 6.68
N GLU A 25 -12.23 10.86 6.66
CA GLU A 25 -13.07 9.85 6.01
C GLU A 25 -12.66 9.59 4.55
N THR A 26 -12.34 10.65 3.80
CA THR A 26 -11.89 10.58 2.40
C THR A 26 -10.66 9.69 2.19
N THR A 27 -9.75 9.69 3.16
CA THR A 27 -8.50 8.93 3.10
C THR A 27 -8.62 7.59 3.81
N PHE A 28 -9.47 7.51 4.83
CA PHE A 28 -9.76 6.32 5.62
C PHE A 28 -10.32 5.19 4.75
N VAL A 29 -11.28 5.49 3.87
CA VAL A 29 -11.90 4.50 2.96
C VAL A 29 -10.83 3.75 2.15
N ARG A 30 -9.82 4.47 1.65
CA ARG A 30 -8.73 3.89 0.83
C ARG A 30 -7.84 2.92 1.61
N VAL A 31 -7.63 3.19 2.91
CA VAL A 31 -6.89 2.29 3.81
C VAL A 31 -7.75 1.06 4.10
N TRP A 32 -9.04 1.28 4.38
CA TRP A 32 -10.00 0.21 4.67
C TRP A 32 -10.23 -0.73 3.50
N ASP A 33 -10.20 -0.27 2.25
CA ASP A 33 -10.21 -1.14 1.08
C ASP A 33 -9.08 -2.20 1.14
N LYS A 34 -7.92 -1.84 1.68
CA LYS A 34 -6.78 -2.76 1.82
C LYS A 34 -6.92 -3.69 3.02
N VAL A 35 -7.51 -3.19 4.11
CA VAL A 35 -7.83 -4.01 5.29
C VAL A 35 -8.87 -5.07 4.95
N MET A 36 -9.96 -4.67 4.28
CA MET A 36 -11.04 -5.55 3.82
C MET A 36 -10.57 -6.54 2.75
N SER A 37 -9.57 -6.18 1.95
CA SER A 37 -8.86 -7.10 1.05
C SER A 37 -8.01 -8.16 1.77
N GLY A 38 -8.00 -8.18 3.11
CA GLY A 38 -7.36 -9.21 3.94
C GLY A 38 -5.96 -8.86 4.45
N SER A 39 -5.47 -7.63 4.25
CA SER A 39 -4.14 -7.23 4.74
C SER A 39 -4.23 -6.17 5.84
N THR A 40 -4.13 -6.60 7.09
CA THR A 40 -4.05 -5.70 8.26
C THR A 40 -2.68 -5.03 8.38
N MET A 41 -1.65 -5.57 7.73
CA MET A 41 -0.30 -5.01 7.72
C MET A 41 -0.24 -3.60 7.13
N VAL A 42 -1.18 -3.23 6.24
CA VAL A 42 -1.29 -1.87 5.71
C VAL A 42 -1.36 -0.81 6.83
N LEU A 43 -2.04 -1.12 7.94
CA LEU A 43 -2.17 -0.23 9.09
C LEU A 43 -0.82 0.09 9.74
N VAL A 44 0.11 -0.86 9.76
CA VAL A 44 1.47 -0.66 10.27
C VAL A 44 2.24 0.30 9.36
N TYR A 45 2.10 0.16 8.03
CA TYR A 45 2.73 1.09 7.08
C TYR A 45 2.17 2.51 7.22
N ILE A 46 0.85 2.65 7.42
CA ILE A 46 0.22 3.96 7.72
C ILE A 46 0.77 4.54 9.02
N ALA A 47 0.82 3.76 10.10
CA ALA A 47 1.35 4.19 11.40
C ALA A 47 2.79 4.73 11.30
N VAL A 48 3.66 4.00 10.60
CA VAL A 48 5.05 4.39 10.38
C VAL A 48 5.14 5.69 9.59
N PHE A 49 4.35 5.84 8.52
CA PHE A 49 4.35 7.07 7.72
C PHE A 49 3.82 8.28 8.47
N THR A 50 2.81 8.11 9.31
CA THR A 50 2.32 9.15 10.22
C THR A 50 3.46 9.67 11.10
N ILE A 51 4.31 8.79 11.64
CA ILE A 51 5.48 9.20 12.44
C ILE A 51 6.55 9.89 11.56
N ILE A 52 6.82 9.38 10.36
CA ILE A 52 7.86 9.93 9.47
C ILE A 52 7.49 11.35 9.01
N ILE A 53 6.26 11.56 8.55
CA ILE A 53 5.80 12.87 8.04
C ILE A 53 5.77 13.90 9.17
N ASN A 54 5.34 13.48 10.36
CA ASN A 54 5.31 14.35 11.53
C ASN A 54 6.64 14.40 12.30
N ARG A 55 7.72 13.74 11.83
CA ARG A 55 9.01 13.70 12.55
C ARG A 55 9.56 15.10 12.84
N ARG A 56 9.54 15.99 11.84
CA ARG A 56 10.04 17.37 12.00
C ARG A 56 9.25 18.15 13.05
N PRO A 57 7.90 18.26 12.97
CA PRO A 57 7.13 18.97 14.01
C PRO A 57 7.27 18.33 15.38
N ILE A 58 7.31 16.99 15.48
CA ILE A 58 7.52 16.29 16.76
C ILE A 58 8.86 16.64 17.41
N LEU A 59 9.94 16.81 16.62
CA LEU A 59 11.26 17.16 17.15
C LEU A 59 11.35 18.60 17.66
N VAL A 60 10.55 19.51 17.11
CA VAL A 60 10.51 20.92 17.52
C VAL A 60 9.60 21.11 18.74
N MET A 61 8.58 20.28 18.89
CA MET A 61 7.63 20.37 20.01
C MET A 61 8.24 19.96 21.34
N LYS A 62 8.08 20.81 22.36
CA LYS A 62 8.63 20.59 23.70
C LYS A 62 7.67 19.83 24.63
N THR A 63 6.38 19.75 24.29
CA THR A 63 5.28 19.25 25.12
C THR A 63 4.64 18.00 24.53
N THR A 64 4.49 16.96 25.36
CA THR A 64 3.90 15.67 24.98
C THR A 64 2.45 15.80 24.51
N SER A 65 1.65 16.71 25.09
CA SER A 65 0.24 16.90 24.72
C SER A 65 0.06 17.34 23.26
N LYS A 66 0.95 18.20 22.74
CA LYS A 66 0.90 18.63 21.33
C LYS A 66 1.32 17.53 20.37
N ILE A 67 2.24 16.66 20.82
CA ILE A 67 2.65 15.47 20.06
C ILE A 67 1.49 14.48 19.97
N LEU A 68 0.76 14.28 21.08
CA LEU A 68 -0.43 13.45 21.12
C LEU A 68 -1.52 13.94 20.16
N GLU A 69 -1.77 15.25 20.14
CA GLU A 69 -2.76 15.88 19.27
C GLU A 69 -2.53 15.52 17.79
N ILE A 70 -1.28 15.60 17.31
CA ILE A 70 -0.89 15.21 15.95
C ILE A 70 -1.20 13.74 15.65
N PHE A 71 -1.01 12.86 16.64
CA PHE A 71 -1.23 11.42 16.47
C PHE A 71 -2.69 11.01 16.61
N THR A 72 -3.51 11.84 17.28
CA THR A 72 -4.94 11.61 17.42
C THR A 72 -5.78 12.27 16.34
N GLN A 73 -5.28 13.34 15.72
CA GLN A 73 -5.95 14.02 14.62
C GLN A 73 -4.94 14.39 13.53
N ILE A 74 -4.98 13.62 12.45
CA ILE A 74 -4.16 13.89 11.27
C ILE A 74 -4.90 14.92 10.42
N LYS A 75 -4.20 16.01 10.06
CA LYS A 75 -4.74 17.05 9.18
C LYS A 75 -5.01 16.48 7.79
N THR A 76 -6.08 16.93 7.14
CA THR A 76 -6.45 16.47 5.79
C THR A 76 -5.33 16.64 4.78
N ASP A 77 -4.64 17.78 4.82
CA ASP A 77 -3.51 18.09 3.91
C ASP A 77 -2.37 17.07 3.99
N THR A 78 -2.13 16.49 5.17
CA THR A 78 -1.06 15.50 5.37
C THR A 78 -1.57 14.07 5.30
N ALA A 79 -2.86 13.83 5.54
CA ALA A 79 -3.49 12.53 5.50
C ALA A 79 -3.36 11.86 4.13
N ASP A 80 -3.59 12.61 3.04
CA ASP A 80 -3.48 12.08 1.68
C ASP A 80 -2.07 11.58 1.37
N GLU A 81 -1.05 12.35 1.76
CA GLU A 81 0.34 11.99 1.54
C GLU A 81 0.76 10.79 2.39
N ILE A 82 0.31 10.72 3.66
CA ILE A 82 0.50 9.57 4.55
C ILE A 82 -0.08 8.30 3.92
N VAL A 83 -1.36 8.35 3.52
CA VAL A 83 -2.07 7.20 2.97
C VAL A 83 -1.47 6.76 1.64
N ARG A 84 -1.20 7.71 0.73
CA ARG A 84 -0.59 7.43 -0.57
C ARG A 84 0.75 6.72 -0.41
N ARG A 85 1.67 7.28 0.38
CA ARG A 85 3.01 6.69 0.55
C ARG A 85 3.02 5.43 1.39
N GLY A 86 2.14 5.34 2.38
CA GLY A 86 1.98 4.15 3.21
C GLY A 86 1.48 2.96 2.40
N ILE A 87 0.45 3.16 1.57
CA ILE A 87 -0.04 2.12 0.65
C ILE A 87 1.03 1.75 -0.38
N GLU A 88 1.73 2.73 -0.97
CA GLU A 88 2.79 2.49 -1.95
C GLU A 88 3.93 1.63 -1.35
N LEU A 89 4.32 1.89 -0.10
CA LEU A 89 5.32 1.10 0.60
C LEU A 89 4.80 -0.30 0.97
N TRP A 90 3.55 -0.40 1.41
CA TRP A 90 2.92 -1.70 1.67
C TRP A 90 2.87 -2.56 0.40
N GLN A 91 2.53 -1.99 -0.75
CA GLN A 91 2.51 -2.72 -2.02
C GLN A 91 3.90 -3.25 -2.41
N ARG A 92 4.95 -2.45 -2.20
CA ARG A 92 6.34 -2.85 -2.49
C ARG A 92 6.87 -3.93 -1.56
N ASN A 93 6.49 -3.90 -0.27
CA ASN A 93 7.14 -4.68 0.77
C ASN A 93 6.27 -5.79 1.39
N GLY A 94 4.96 -5.58 1.51
CA GLY A 94 4.00 -6.48 2.15
C GLY A 94 2.96 -7.11 1.20
N GLY A 95 2.83 -6.60 -0.02
CA GLY A 95 1.82 -7.00 -1.01
C GLY A 95 2.35 -7.88 -2.14
N LYS A 96 3.32 -8.77 -1.90
CA LYS A 96 3.70 -9.80 -2.89
C LYS A 96 2.60 -10.86 -3.06
N LEU A 97 1.43 -10.45 -3.52
CA LEU A 97 0.70 -11.23 -4.50
C LEU A 97 1.09 -10.60 -5.84
N THR A 98 2.26 -10.98 -6.35
CA THR A 98 2.49 -10.84 -7.79
C THR A 98 1.28 -11.48 -8.46
N PRO A 99 0.54 -10.78 -9.33
CA PRO A 99 -0.39 -11.49 -10.21
C PRO A 99 0.50 -12.44 -11.00
N SER A 100 0.41 -13.73 -10.68
CA SER A 100 1.13 -14.79 -11.33
C SER A 100 0.83 -14.69 -12.83
N ASN A 101 1.83 -14.25 -13.59
CA ASN A 101 1.98 -14.44 -15.03
C ASN A 101 0.67 -14.52 -15.85
N MET A 102 0.05 -13.39 -16.15
CA MET A 102 -0.44 -13.21 -17.52
C MET A 102 0.70 -12.59 -18.33
N ARG A 103 1.71 -13.40 -18.61
CA ARG A 103 2.61 -13.11 -19.73
C ARG A 103 1.71 -13.21 -20.95
N ALA A 104 1.31 -12.06 -21.50
CA ALA A 104 0.76 -12.00 -22.83
C ALA A 104 1.75 -12.73 -23.75
N SER A 105 1.38 -13.91 -24.23
CA SER A 105 2.10 -14.52 -25.34
C SER A 105 1.98 -13.55 -26.52
N PRO A 106 3.08 -13.11 -27.14
CA PRO A 106 2.97 -12.45 -28.43
C PRO A 106 2.43 -13.51 -29.40
N ALA A 107 1.37 -13.15 -30.12
CA ALA A 107 0.85 -13.96 -31.21
C ALA A 107 1.99 -14.28 -32.19
N VAL A 108 2.42 -15.54 -32.25
CA VAL A 108 3.27 -16.04 -33.32
C VAL A 108 2.38 -16.16 -34.55
N GLY A 109 2.39 -15.10 -35.34
CA GLY A 109 1.69 -15.01 -36.61
C GLY A 109 2.62 -14.43 -37.64
N THR A 110 3.56 -15.23 -38.13
CA THR A 110 4.22 -15.06 -39.44
C THR A 110 4.92 -16.37 -39.81
N ASP A 111 4.38 -17.12 -40.77
CA ASP A 111 5.10 -17.31 -42.03
C ASP A 111 4.13 -17.75 -43.15
N ARG A 112 4.27 -17.11 -44.31
CA ARG A 112 3.55 -17.44 -45.54
C ARG A 112 4.54 -18.14 -46.49
N SER A 113 4.09 -19.29 -47.00
CA SER A 113 4.33 -19.89 -48.35
C SER A 113 5.70 -20.52 -48.68
N PRO A 114 5.84 -21.40 -49.72
CA PRO A 114 4.86 -22.16 -50.54
C PRO A 114 5.11 -23.70 -50.62
N THR A 115 4.12 -24.46 -51.12
CA THR A 115 4.17 -25.90 -51.50
C THR A 115 5.20 -26.24 -52.60
N PRO A 116 5.70 -27.50 -52.69
CA PRO A 116 5.17 -28.42 -53.72
C PRO A 116 5.16 -29.94 -53.37
N THR A 117 4.06 -30.58 -53.79
CA THR A 117 3.93 -31.91 -54.42
C THR A 117 4.68 -33.12 -53.85
N LEU A 118 3.94 -34.06 -53.23
CA LEU A 118 4.33 -35.47 -53.17
C LEU A 118 3.29 -36.32 -53.90
N PHE A 119 3.70 -36.81 -55.07
CA PHE A 119 3.16 -38.01 -55.69
C PHE A 119 3.44 -39.19 -54.77
N TYR A 120 2.42 -39.98 -54.45
CA TYR A 120 2.61 -41.41 -54.24
C TYR A 120 1.45 -42.18 -54.87
N SER A 121 1.81 -43.00 -55.84
CA SER A 121 0.95 -43.93 -56.54
C SER A 121 0.78 -45.22 -55.71
N SER A 122 -0.38 -45.86 -55.89
CA SER A 122 -0.61 -47.31 -55.82
C SER A 122 -0.68 -47.99 -54.44
N ASN A 123 -1.86 -48.47 -54.07
CA ASN A 123 -2.19 -49.92 -54.07
C ASN A 123 -3.52 -50.20 -53.34
N ALA A 124 -4.54 -50.61 -54.11
CA ALA A 124 -5.53 -51.67 -53.86
C ALA A 124 -6.82 -51.38 -54.66
#